data_AF-A0A7W6A1P6-F1
#
_entry.id   AF-A0A7W6A1P6-F1
#
_cell.length_a   1.000
_cell.length_b   1.000
_cell.length_c   1.000
_cell.angle_alpha   90.00
_cell.angle_beta   90.00
_cell.angle_gamma   90.00
#
_symmetry.space_group_name_H-M   'P 1'
#
loop_
_entity.id
_entity.type
_entity.pdbx_description
1 polymer ?
#
loop_
_entity_poly.entity_id
_entity_poly.type
_entity_poly.pdbx_seq_one_letter_code
_entity_poly.pdbx_strand_id
1 'polypeptide(L)' 'MAFDYEDAGTFGSEREAKDWAQRNKVDLRDLHIRNVGGQRVEVGIRKSAYDTRENYDNQHGQRRDGFWR' A
#
# COMPACT_ATOMS: atom_id res chain seq x y z
N MET A 1 5.02 18.06 -9.29
CA MET A 1 4.06 17.65 -8.24
C MET A 1 4.24 16.15 -8.01
N ALA A 2 4.75 15.72 -6.86
CA ALA A 2 4.70 14.31 -6.49
C ALA A 2 3.31 14.06 -5.91
N PHE A 3 2.58 13.08 -6.41
CA PHE A 3 1.37 12.62 -5.73
C PHE A 3 1.79 12.11 -4.35
N ASP A 4 1.15 12.59 -3.28
CA ASP A 4 1.35 12.07 -1.94
C ASP A 4 0.72 10.67 -1.85
N TYR A 5 1.55 9.66 -1.55
CA TYR A 5 1.11 8.29 -1.30
C TYR A 5 1.33 7.97 0.17
N GLU A 6 0.35 7.34 0.82
CA GLU A 6 0.53 6.73 2.14
C GLU A 6 1.02 5.29 1.97
N ASP A 7 1.97 4.87 2.80
CA ASP A 7 2.52 3.50 2.77
C ASP A 7 1.44 2.50 3.21
N ALA A 8 1.08 1.58 2.31
CA ALA A 8 0.22 0.44 2.62
C ALA A 8 1.02 -0.79 3.06
N GLY A 9 2.34 -0.78 2.82
CA GLY A 9 3.27 -1.81 3.26
C GLY A 9 4.00 -2.53 2.14
N THR A 10 4.79 -3.55 2.52
CA THR A 10 5.57 -4.38 1.60
C THR A 10 4.93 -5.75 1.41
N PHE A 11 4.83 -6.20 0.17
CA PHE A 11 4.25 -7.47 -0.24
C PHE A 11 5.31 -8.37 -0.89
N GLY A 12 5.07 -9.69 -0.85
CA GLY A 12 5.95 -10.70 -1.44
C GLY A 12 5.92 -10.75 -2.97
N SER A 13 4.96 -10.05 -3.59
CA SER A 13 4.81 -9.92 -5.05
C SER A 13 3.75 -8.87 -5.41
N GLU A 14 3.79 -8.39 -6.66
CA GLU A 14 2.74 -7.51 -7.21
C GLU A 14 1.34 -8.19 -7.18
N ARG A 15 1.30 -9.51 -7.33
CA ARG A 15 0.05 -10.28 -7.29
C ARG A 15 -0.58 -10.22 -5.90
N GLU A 16 0.22 -10.40 -4.85
CA GLU A 16 -0.25 -10.30 -3.46
C GLU A 16 -0.73 -8.88 -3.14
N ALA A 17 -0.02 -7.85 -3.62
CA ALA A 17 -0.45 -6.46 -3.48
C ALA A 17 -1.83 -6.20 -4.11
N LYS A 18 -2.06 -6.72 -5.32
CA LYS A 18 -3.36 -6.60 -6.01
C LYS A 18 -4.48 -7.36 -5.31
N ASP A 19 -4.19 -8.56 -4.79
CA ASP A 19 -5.15 -9.36 -4.03
C ASP A 19 -5.55 -8.67 -2.72
N TRP A 20 -4.56 -8.09 -2.01
CA TRP A 20 -4.81 -7.25 -0.83
C TRP A 20 -5.69 -6.05 -1.17
N ALA A 21 -5.39 -5.34 -2.25
CA ALA A 21 -6.18 -4.18 -2.64
C ALA A 21 -7.63 -4.54 -2.97
N GLN A 22 -7.85 -5.65 -3.68
CA GLN A 22 -9.20 -6.16 -3.95
C GLN A 22 -9.97 -6.50 -2.68
N ARG A 23 -9.31 -7.16 -1.70
CA ARG A 23 -9.93 -7.48 -0.40
C ARG A 23 -10.30 -6.22 0.39
N ASN A 24 -9.48 -5.19 0.29
CA ASN A 24 -9.67 -3.93 1.00
C ASN A 24 -10.51 -2.93 0.21
N LYS A 25 -10.99 -3.28 -0.99
CA LYS A 25 -11.73 -2.37 -1.91
C LYS A 25 -10.93 -1.13 -2.34
N VAL A 26 -9.61 -1.23 -2.37
CA VAL A 26 -8.74 -0.17 -2.89
C VAL A 26 -8.69 -0.29 -4.42
N ASP A 27 -8.94 0.83 -5.12
CA ASP A 27 -8.80 0.85 -6.58
C ASP A 27 -7.32 0.70 -6.96
N LEU A 28 -7.03 -0.22 -7.88
CA LEU A 28 -5.68 -0.47 -8.39
C LEU A 28 -5.06 0.78 -9.03
N ARG A 29 -5.87 1.72 -9.51
CA ARG A 29 -5.44 3.00 -10.09
C ARG A 29 -4.86 3.96 -9.06
N ASP A 30 -5.24 3.77 -7.80
CA ASP A 30 -4.76 4.55 -6.66
C ASP A 30 -3.59 3.87 -5.96
N LEU A 31 -3.23 2.65 -6.36
CA LEU A 31 -2.03 1.97 -5.89
C LEU A 31 -0.80 2.42 -6.67
N HIS A 32 0.25 2.68 -5.91
CA HIS A 32 1.58 2.91 -6.40
C HIS A 32 2.47 1.74 -5.97
N ILE A 33 2.64 0.78 -6.88
CA ILE A 33 3.45 -0.42 -6.64
C ILE A 33 4.89 -0.14 -7.11
N ARG A 34 5.86 -0.28 -6.22
CA ARG A 34 7.30 -0.18 -6.52
C ARG A 34 8.00 -1.48 -6.21
N ASN A 35 8.83 -1.93 -7.14
CA ASN A 35 9.71 -3.07 -6.88
C ASN A 35 10.89 -2.60 -6.03
N VAL A 36 11.09 -3.23 -4.87
CA VAL A 36 12.17 -2.85 -3.92
C VAL A 36 13.33 -3.84 -3.92
N GLY A 37 13.32 -4.79 -4.86
CA GLY A 37 14.37 -5.78 -5.03
C GLY A 37 13.93 -7.19 -4.66
N GLY A 38 14.48 -8.16 -5.39
CA GLY A 38 14.08 -9.56 -5.29
C GLY A 38 12.65 -9.76 -5.77
N GLN A 39 11.83 -10.47 -4.98
CA GLN A 39 10.41 -10.70 -5.27
C GLN A 39 9.49 -9.66 -4.61
N ARG A 40 10.02 -8.77 -3.76
CA ARG A 40 9.22 -7.88 -2.91
C ARG A 40 8.80 -6.60 -3.62
N VAL A 41 7.60 -6.12 -3.28
CA VAL A 41 7.07 -4.85 -3.76
C VAL A 41 6.58 -3.99 -2.60
N GLU A 42 6.89 -2.71 -2.60
CA GLU A 42 6.25 -1.72 -1.73
C GLU A 42 4.99 -1.19 -2.42
N VAL A 43 3.95 -0.93 -1.65
CA VAL A 43 2.69 -0.41 -2.15
C VAL A 43 2.35 0.84 -1.37
N GLY A 44 2.15 1.94 -2.09
CA GLY A 44 1.55 3.15 -1.55
C GLY A 44 0.12 3.33 -2.06
N ILE A 45 -0.77 3.94 -1.29
CA ILE A 45 -2.11 4.35 -1.73
C ILE A 45 -2.12 5.85 -1.91
N ARG A 46 -2.69 6.33 -3.02
CA ARG A 46 -2.79 7.75 -3.32
C ARG A 46 -3.69 8.45 -2.30
N LYS A 47 -3.16 9.48 -1.63
CA LYS A 47 -3.87 10.21 -0.57
C LYS A 47 -5.17 10.88 -1.02
N SER A 48 -5.31 11.23 -2.30
CA SER A 48 -6.55 11.79 -2.85
C SER A 48 -7.69 10.78 -3.00
N ALA A 49 -7.38 9.48 -2.98
CA ALA A 49 -8.36 8.40 -2.95
C ALA A 49 -8.63 7.89 -1.53
N TYR A 50 -7.85 8.37 -0.56
CA TYR A 50 -8.08 8.19 0.86
C TYR A 50 -9.27 9.08 1.28
N ASP A 51 -10.46 8.76 0.77
CA ASP A 51 -11.71 9.35 1.26
C ASP A 51 -11.84 8.95 2.72
N THR A 52 -11.93 9.95 3.59
CA THR A 52 -11.80 9.89 5.05
C THR A 52 -12.92 9.07 5.74
N ARG A 53 -13.66 8.25 4.99
CA ARG A 53 -14.89 7.54 5.37
C ARG A 53 -14.75 6.04 5.51
N GLU A 54 -13.76 5.40 4.89
CA GLU A 54 -13.56 3.96 5.06
C GLU A 54 -12.37 3.71 5.99
N ASN A 55 -12.68 3.20 7.19
CA ASN A 55 -11.72 2.50 8.05
C ASN A 55 -11.23 1.29 7.27
N TYR A 56 -10.23 1.48 6.40
CA TYR A 56 -9.45 0.38 5.88
C TYR A 56 -8.85 -0.30 7.11
N ASP A 57 -9.14 -1.60 7.27
CA ASP A 57 -8.46 -2.50 8.21
C ASP A 57 -6.99 -2.57 7.76
N ASN A 58 -6.27 -1.47 7.96
CA ASN A 58 -4.84 -1.41 8.00
C ASN A 58 -4.51 -2.46 9.04
N GLN A 59 -3.98 -3.61 8.60
CA GLN A 59 -3.42 -4.63 9.45
C GLN A 59 -2.24 -4.00 10.17
N HIS A 60 -2.56 -3.21 11.18
CA HIS A 60 -1.69 -2.57 12.12
C HIS A 60 -1.34 -3.60 13.19
N GLY A 61 -0.95 -4.78 12.72
CA GLY A 61 -0.49 -5.90 13.50
C GLY A 61 0.99 -6.06 13.23
N GLN A 62 1.79 -5.48 14.13
CA GLN A 62 3.24 -5.63 14.23
C GLN A 62 4.05 -4.65 13.37
N ARG A 63 4.16 -3.44 13.91
CA ARG A 63 5.32 -2.58 13.73
C ARG A 63 6.59 -3.42 13.98
N ARG A 64 7.36 -3.71 12.93
CA ARG A 64 8.79 -3.96 13.01
C ARG A 64 9.47 -3.09 11.98
N ASP A 65 10.11 -2.06 12.54
CA ASP A 65 11.18 -1.28 11.95
C ASP A 65 10.77 -0.36 10.79
N GLY A 66 10.39 0.86 11.18
CA GLY A 66 10.38 2.01 10.29
C GLY A 66 11.77 2.22 9.70
N PHE A 67 11.88 2.11 8.38
CA PHE A 67 13.09 2.43 7.62
C PHE A 67 12.89 3.60 6.65
N TRP A 68 11.88 4.42 6.88
CA TRP A 68 11.75 5.73 6.25
C TRP A 68 11.94 6.83 7.30
N ARG A 69 13.22 7.03 7.63
CA ARG A 69 13.84 8.14 8.38
C ARG A 69 13.76 8.15 9.91
#